data_AF-A0A7C9DKB1-F1
#
_entry.id   AF-A0A7C9DKB1-F1
#
_cell.length_a   1.000
_cell.length_b   1.000
_cell.length_c   1.000
_cell.angle_alpha   90.00
_cell.angle_beta   90.00
_cell.angle_gamma   90.00
#
_symmetry.space_group_name_H-M   'P 1'
#
loop_
_entity.id
_entity.type
_entity.pdbx_description
1 polymer ?
#
loop_
_entity_poly.entity_id
_entity_poly.type
_entity_poly.pdbx_seq_one_letter_code
_entity_poly.pdbx_strand_id
1 'polypeptide(L)'
;MLSMCHIFSTNRFLAAPFFLPHCLLIFNRTFVDARIKWVRDPFLDTVVEREKNLIQCLSLKNLLLSSPSISLPISLASLHKSRLNLPATVINFFLKYPSLFHVFRSCSGLCLPYVKLTPEFLTLHQEEQEIHNSLLLRESAAQRKIQRALLHTVTNKYN
;
A
#
# COMPACT_ATOMS: atom_id res chain seq x y z
N MET A 1 59.85 3.40 -35.28
CA MET A 1 59.16 4.33 -34.36
C MET A 1 58.56 3.48 -33.24
N LEU A 2 59.34 3.00 -32.27
CA LEU A 2 59.67 3.69 -31.01
C LEU A 2 58.46 4.43 -30.42
N SER A 3 57.75 3.82 -29.46
CA SER A 3 57.90 4.24 -28.07
C SER A 3 57.18 3.27 -27.11
N MET A 4 57.99 2.54 -26.35
CA MET A 4 57.72 2.07 -25.00
C MET A 4 57.26 3.24 -24.11
N CYS A 5 56.37 2.97 -23.15
CA CYS A 5 56.32 3.68 -21.87
C CYS A 5 56.03 2.67 -20.76
N HIS A 6 57.10 2.10 -20.21
CA HIS A 6 57.13 1.62 -18.84
C HIS A 6 57.28 2.84 -17.93
N ILE A 7 56.43 2.96 -16.90
CA ILE A 7 56.83 3.60 -15.64
C ILE A 7 56.43 2.65 -14.51
N PHE A 8 57.47 2.15 -13.84
CA PHE A 8 57.42 1.57 -12.51
C PHE A 8 56.89 2.60 -11.52
N SER A 9 56.01 2.19 -10.61
CA SER A 9 56.08 2.69 -9.24
C SER A 9 55.54 1.65 -8.28
N THR A 10 56.48 0.96 -7.67
CA THR A 10 56.32 0.16 -6.47
C THR A 10 55.94 1.07 -5.31
N ASN A 11 54.76 0.88 -4.72
CA ASN A 11 54.56 1.20 -3.31
C ASN A 11 53.85 0.04 -2.63
N ARG A 12 54.70 -0.88 -2.17
CA ARG A 12 54.40 -1.90 -1.19
C ARG A 12 54.48 -1.20 0.16
N PHE A 13 53.34 -0.75 0.70
CA PHE A 13 53.25 -0.40 2.12
C PHE A 13 52.40 -1.43 2.86
N LEU A 14 52.94 -1.76 4.03
CA LEU A 14 52.65 -2.90 4.87
C LEU A 14 51.23 -2.91 5.44
N ALA A 15 50.80 -4.15 5.72
CA ALA A 15 49.59 -4.54 6.41
C ALA A 15 49.26 -3.74 7.68
N ALA A 16 47.96 -3.51 7.90
CA ALA A 16 47.33 -3.87 9.17
C ALA A 16 45.86 -4.26 8.96
N PRO A 17 45.34 -5.28 9.68
CA PRO A 17 44.09 -5.96 9.35
C PRO A 17 42.99 -5.59 10.34
N PHE A 18 41.90 -4.94 9.92
CA PHE A 18 40.73 -4.84 10.79
C PHE A 18 39.43 -4.98 10.00
N PHE A 19 38.87 -6.19 10.13
CA PHE A 19 37.44 -6.48 10.28
C PHE A 19 36.45 -5.94 9.22
N LEU A 20 36.02 -6.86 8.35
CA LEU A 20 34.70 -6.89 7.70
C LEU A 20 33.57 -6.78 8.76
N PRO A 21 32.39 -6.18 8.45
CA PRO A 21 31.38 -6.96 7.71
C PRO A 21 30.41 -6.19 6.81
N HIS A 22 29.83 -6.94 5.87
CA HIS A 22 28.65 -6.61 5.06
C HIS A 22 28.79 -5.43 4.10
N CYS A 23 29.61 -5.66 3.07
CA CYS A 23 29.35 -5.12 1.75
C CYS A 23 27.85 -5.28 1.44
N LEU A 24 27.16 -4.13 1.35
CA LEU A 24 25.92 -3.99 0.63
C LEU A 24 26.12 -4.66 -0.72
N LEU A 25 25.64 -5.90 -0.85
CA LEU A 25 25.41 -6.54 -2.13
C LEU A 25 24.30 -5.72 -2.79
N ILE A 26 24.69 -4.59 -3.37
CA ILE A 26 23.95 -3.94 -4.44
C ILE A 26 23.87 -5.05 -5.47
N PHE A 27 22.74 -5.73 -5.48
CA PHE A 27 22.38 -6.68 -6.51
C PHE A 27 22.26 -5.82 -7.77
N ASN A 28 23.37 -5.62 -8.47
CA ASN A 28 23.39 -5.15 -9.84
C ASN A 28 22.67 -6.23 -10.66
N ARG A 29 21.33 -6.20 -10.64
CA ARG A 29 20.52 -6.87 -11.65
C ARG A 29 20.76 -6.09 -12.91
N THR A 30 21.79 -6.48 -13.65
CA THR A 30 21.86 -6.16 -15.07
C THR A 30 20.56 -6.66 -15.68
N PHE A 31 19.65 -5.73 -15.98
CA PHE A 31 18.40 -6.04 -16.66
C PHE A 31 18.81 -6.42 -18.08
N VAL A 32 19.16 -7.69 -18.27
CA VAL A 32 19.29 -8.28 -19.61
C VAL A 32 17.94 -8.08 -20.26
N ASP A 33 17.92 -7.62 -21.52
CA ASP A 33 16.73 -7.53 -22.37
C ASP A 33 16.16 -8.93 -22.62
N ALA A 34 15.67 -9.54 -21.54
CA ALA A 34 14.91 -10.76 -21.57
C ALA A 34 13.55 -10.35 -22.09
N ARG A 35 13.27 -10.72 -23.33
CA ARG A 35 11.92 -10.67 -23.89
C ARG A 35 11.04 -11.63 -23.08
N ILE A 36 10.50 -11.14 -21.95
CA ILE A 36 9.60 -11.89 -21.08
C ILE A 36 8.40 -12.25 -21.95
N LYS A 37 8.25 -13.55 -22.24
CA LYS A 37 7.05 -14.06 -22.89
C LYS A 37 5.91 -13.84 -21.92
N TRP A 38 5.02 -12.90 -22.24
CA TRP A 38 3.76 -12.73 -21.52
C TRP A 38 2.95 -14.02 -21.66
N VAL A 39 3.00 -14.86 -20.64
CA VAL A 39 2.15 -16.06 -20.53
C VAL A 39 0.91 -15.64 -19.77
N ARG A 40 -0.27 -15.84 -20.36
CA ARG A 40 -1.53 -15.67 -19.64
C ARG A 40 -1.66 -16.80 -18.63
N ASP A 41 -1.84 -16.44 -17.37
CA ASP A 41 -2.17 -17.37 -16.31
C ASP A 41 -3.65 -17.19 -15.98
N PRO A 42 -4.52 -18.16 -16.31
CA PRO A 42 -5.95 -18.05 -16.07
C PRO A 42 -6.30 -17.82 -14.60
N PHE A 43 -5.55 -18.40 -13.66
CA PHE A 43 -5.79 -18.23 -12.24
C PHE A 43 -5.47 -16.80 -11.82
N LEU A 44 -4.30 -16.30 -12.20
CA LEU A 44 -3.91 -14.91 -11.96
C LEU A 44 -4.92 -13.94 -12.59
N ASP A 45 -5.31 -14.18 -13.84
CA ASP A 45 -6.27 -13.35 -14.57
C ASP A 45 -7.62 -13.29 -13.82
N THR A 46 -8.10 -14.40 -13.26
CA THR A 46 -9.34 -14.39 -12.46
C THR A 46 -9.21 -13.65 -11.14
N VAL A 47 -8.07 -13.73 -10.46
CA VAL A 47 -7.83 -12.99 -9.21
C VAL A 47 -7.78 -11.49 -9.50
N VAL A 48 -7.04 -11.10 -10.53
CA VAL A 48 -6.95 -9.71 -10.99
C VAL A 48 -8.35 -9.19 -11.37
N GLU A 49 -9.14 -9.93 -12.15
CA GLU A 49 -10.51 -9.56 -12.52
C GLU A 49 -11.42 -9.33 -11.30
N ARG A 50 -11.26 -10.15 -10.25
CA ARG A 50 -12.02 -9.99 -8.99
C ARG A 50 -11.62 -8.71 -8.25
N GLU A 51 -10.33 -8.38 -8.23
CA GLU A 51 -9.77 -7.22 -7.55
C GLU A 51 -9.91 -5.91 -8.33
N LYS A 52 -10.26 -5.93 -9.62
CA LYS A 52 -10.47 -4.72 -10.43
C LYS A 52 -11.42 -3.70 -9.82
N ASN A 53 -12.37 -4.17 -9.01
CA ASN A 53 -13.39 -3.34 -8.36
C ASN A 53 -13.01 -2.91 -6.93
N LEU A 54 -11.83 -3.30 -6.44
CA LEU A 54 -11.41 -3.10 -5.06
C LEU A 54 -11.22 -1.61 -4.73
N ILE A 55 -10.67 -0.84 -5.66
CA ILE A 55 -10.51 0.62 -5.50
C ILE A 55 -11.88 1.30 -5.34
N GLN A 56 -12.86 0.88 -6.13
CA GLN A 56 -14.23 1.38 -6.08
C GLN A 56 -14.89 1.00 -4.74
N CYS A 57 -14.72 -0.25 -4.30
CA CYS A 57 -15.20 -0.73 -3.00
C CYS A 57 -14.59 0.07 -1.84
N LEU A 58 -13.28 0.30 -1.83
CA LEU A 58 -12.58 1.08 -0.82
C LEU A 58 -13.06 2.54 -0.80
N SER A 59 -13.25 3.14 -1.97
CA SER A 59 -13.71 4.52 -2.08
C SER A 59 -15.15 4.67 -1.58
N LEU A 60 -16.01 3.69 -1.88
CA LEU A 60 -17.38 3.61 -1.33
C LEU A 60 -17.39 3.36 0.18
N LYS A 61 -16.51 2.51 0.69
CA LYS A 61 -16.31 2.30 2.13
C LYS A 61 -16.02 3.64 2.81
N ASN A 62 -15.02 4.37 2.31
CA ASN A 62 -14.62 5.66 2.90
C ASN A 62 -15.76 6.69 2.84
N LEU A 63 -16.52 6.72 1.74
CA LEU A 63 -17.71 7.58 1.64
C LEU A 63 -18.76 7.21 2.69
N LEU A 64 -19.03 5.92 2.90
CA LEU A 64 -20.00 5.46 3.90
C LEU A 64 -19.54 5.75 5.33
N LEU A 65 -18.25 5.56 5.63
CA LEU A 65 -17.65 5.86 6.93
C LEU A 65 -17.62 7.36 7.24
N SER A 66 -17.57 8.22 6.21
CA SER A 66 -17.67 9.67 6.40
C SER A 66 -19.08 10.14 6.80
N SER A 67 -20.10 9.30 6.60
CA SER A 67 -21.48 9.57 7.01
C SER A 67 -21.71 9.15 8.46
N PRO A 68 -22.37 9.96 9.30
CA PRO A 68 -22.62 9.63 10.71
C PRO A 68 -23.53 8.40 10.87
N SER A 69 -24.38 8.13 9.88
CA SER A 69 -25.32 7.00 9.92
C SER A 69 -24.75 5.73 9.28
N ILE A 70 -23.49 5.74 8.80
CA ILE A 70 -22.81 4.62 8.12
C ILE A 70 -23.69 4.02 7.01
N SER A 71 -24.52 4.88 6.43
CA SER A 71 -25.53 4.54 5.45
C SER A 71 -25.74 5.73 4.52
N LEU A 72 -26.16 5.42 3.29
CA LEU A 72 -26.27 6.37 2.20
C LEU A 72 -27.43 5.96 1.27
N PRO A 73 -28.25 6.90 0.80
CA PRO A 73 -29.22 6.59 -0.25
C PRO A 73 -28.48 6.30 -1.57
N ILE A 74 -28.98 5.34 -2.35
CA ILE A 74 -28.35 4.95 -3.63
C ILE A 74 -28.35 6.11 -4.64
N SER A 75 -29.33 7.02 -4.57
CA SER A 75 -29.35 8.24 -5.39
C SER A 75 -28.11 9.10 -5.16
N LEU A 76 -27.68 9.26 -3.91
CA LEU A 76 -26.48 10.03 -3.55
C LEU A 76 -25.20 9.28 -3.93
N ALA A 77 -25.19 7.95 -3.86
CA ALA A 77 -24.10 7.14 -4.41
C ALA A 77 -23.97 7.32 -5.93
N SER A 78 -25.10 7.41 -6.64
CA SER A 78 -25.14 7.66 -8.08
C SER A 78 -24.63 9.04 -8.47
N LEU A 79 -24.79 10.06 -7.62
CA LEU A 79 -24.22 11.39 -7.85
C LEU A 79 -22.68 11.35 -7.83
N HIS A 80 -22.10 10.53 -6.95
CA HIS A 80 -20.66 10.35 -6.83
C HIS A 80 -20.07 9.35 -7.83
N LYS A 81 -20.88 8.80 -8.74
CA LYS A 81 -20.47 7.78 -9.70
C LYS A 81 -19.25 8.17 -10.54
N SER A 82 -19.21 9.40 -11.03
CA SER A 82 -18.09 9.92 -11.84
C SER A 82 -16.79 10.00 -11.05
N ARG A 83 -16.87 10.44 -9.79
CA ARG A 83 -15.71 10.54 -8.89
C ARG A 83 -15.18 9.17 -8.47
N LEU A 84 -16.07 8.20 -8.31
CA LEU A 84 -15.75 6.87 -7.79
C LEU A 84 -15.53 5.82 -8.89
N ASN A 85 -15.59 6.20 -10.17
CA ASN A 85 -15.47 5.29 -11.32
C ASN A 85 -16.37 4.04 -11.20
N LEU A 86 -17.60 4.24 -10.73
CA LEU A 86 -18.56 3.15 -10.54
C LEU A 86 -19.19 2.73 -11.88
N PRO A 87 -19.57 1.44 -12.02
CA PRO A 87 -20.21 0.96 -13.25
C PRO A 87 -21.55 1.65 -13.53
N ALA A 88 -22.08 1.43 -14.74
CA ALA A 88 -23.28 2.10 -15.25
C ALA A 88 -24.45 2.12 -14.24
N THR A 89 -24.64 1.01 -13.51
CA THR A 89 -25.73 0.85 -12.55
C THR A 89 -25.18 0.60 -11.14
N VAL A 90 -25.25 1.62 -10.28
CA VAL A 90 -24.70 1.58 -8.90
C VAL A 90 -25.41 0.55 -8.02
N ILE A 91 -26.71 0.34 -8.18
CA ILE A 91 -27.44 -0.68 -7.40
C ILE A 91 -26.93 -2.10 -7.69
N ASN A 92 -26.66 -2.43 -8.96
CA ASN A 92 -26.13 -3.75 -9.34
C ASN A 92 -24.73 -3.98 -8.76
N PHE A 93 -23.94 -2.91 -8.59
CA PHE A 93 -22.63 -2.99 -7.94
C PHE A 93 -22.77 -3.42 -6.48
N PHE A 94 -23.67 -2.80 -5.73
CA PHE A 94 -23.89 -3.18 -4.33
C PHE A 94 -24.43 -4.61 -4.21
N LEU A 95 -25.34 -5.02 -5.10
CA LEU A 95 -25.86 -6.38 -5.12
C LEU A 95 -24.80 -7.43 -5.51
N LYS A 96 -23.75 -7.05 -6.25
CA LYS A 96 -22.64 -7.93 -6.60
C LYS A 96 -21.74 -8.28 -5.40
N TYR A 97 -21.69 -7.41 -4.38
CA TYR A 97 -20.82 -7.55 -3.21
C TYR A 97 -21.60 -7.55 -1.89
N PRO A 98 -22.46 -8.56 -1.64
CA PRO A 98 -23.30 -8.62 -0.45
C PRO A 98 -22.53 -8.81 0.86
N SER A 99 -21.30 -9.34 0.79
CA SER A 99 -20.41 -9.46 1.96
C SER A 99 -19.95 -8.10 2.50
N LEU A 100 -19.85 -7.09 1.63
CA LEU A 100 -19.39 -5.75 1.98
C LEU A 100 -20.56 -4.79 2.24
N PHE A 101 -21.59 -4.88 1.41
CA PHE A 101 -22.69 -3.92 1.38
C PHE A 101 -24.04 -4.60 1.58
N HIS A 102 -24.86 -3.99 2.43
CA HIS A 102 -26.24 -4.38 2.66
C HIS A 102 -27.18 -3.31 2.10
N VAL A 103 -28.02 -3.70 1.14
CA VAL A 103 -29.05 -2.82 0.55
C VAL A 103 -30.36 -3.03 1.29
N PHE A 104 -30.96 -1.93 1.77
CA PHE A 104 -32.22 -1.93 2.49
C PHE A 104 -33.12 -0.79 2.00
N ARG A 105 -34.40 -0.78 2.39
CA ARG A 105 -35.32 0.31 2.09
C ARG A 105 -35.70 1.01 3.38
N SER A 106 -35.58 2.34 3.40
CA SER A 106 -35.99 3.14 4.55
C SER A 106 -37.47 3.49 4.42
N CYS A 107 -38.29 3.16 5.43
CA CYS A 107 -39.72 3.51 5.48
C CYS A 107 -39.95 4.87 6.17
N SER A 108 -39.09 5.86 5.91
CA SER A 108 -39.29 7.24 6.40
C SER A 108 -39.85 8.12 5.28
N GLY A 109 -41.11 7.87 4.91
CA GLY A 109 -41.87 8.64 3.92
C GLY A 109 -41.69 8.15 2.47
N LEU A 110 -40.50 8.29 1.89
CA LEU A 110 -40.21 7.78 0.55
C LEU A 110 -39.43 6.47 0.68
N CYS A 111 -39.98 5.38 0.12
CA CYS A 111 -39.38 4.04 0.11
C CYS A 111 -38.16 3.99 -0.85
N LEU A 112 -37.14 4.77 -0.53
CA LEU A 112 -35.92 4.89 -1.29
C LEU A 112 -34.95 3.78 -0.87
N PRO A 113 -34.19 3.23 -1.81
CA PRO A 113 -33.17 2.24 -1.49
C PRO A 113 -31.96 2.94 -0.87
N TYR A 114 -31.52 2.40 0.26
CA TYR A 114 -30.33 2.77 0.99
C TYR A 114 -29.32 1.63 0.96
N VAL A 115 -28.06 1.98 1.12
CA VAL A 115 -26.96 1.05 1.31
C VAL A 115 -26.27 1.35 2.63
N LYS A 116 -25.87 0.31 3.35
CA LYS A 116 -25.00 0.37 4.54
C LYS A 116 -23.88 -0.65 4.42
N LEU A 117 -22.82 -0.48 5.21
CA LEU A 117 -21.82 -1.52 5.37
C LEU A 117 -22.37 -2.67 6.21
N THR A 118 -21.96 -3.90 5.88
CA THR A 118 -22.29 -5.09 6.66
C THR A 118 -21.60 -5.03 8.03
N PRO A 119 -22.25 -5.47 9.13
CA PRO A 119 -21.63 -5.45 10.46
C PRO A 119 -20.31 -6.24 10.52
N GLU A 120 -20.24 -7.40 9.86
CA GLU A 120 -19.03 -8.22 9.74
C GLU A 120 -17.86 -7.45 9.11
N PHE A 121 -18.16 -6.62 8.11
CA PHE A 121 -17.14 -5.82 7.46
C PHE A 121 -16.71 -4.63 8.33
N LEU A 122 -17.62 -4.07 9.13
CA LEU A 122 -17.29 -3.03 10.09
C LEU A 122 -16.38 -3.54 11.22
N THR A 123 -16.62 -4.75 11.73
CA THR A 123 -15.73 -5.36 12.73
C THR A 123 -14.34 -5.60 12.16
N LEU A 124 -14.24 -6.14 10.94
CA LEU A 124 -12.96 -6.32 10.25
C LEU A 124 -12.23 -4.99 10.03
N HIS A 125 -12.97 -3.92 9.68
CA HIS A 125 -12.37 -2.61 9.51
C HIS A 125 -11.84 -2.03 10.82
N GLN A 126 -12.52 -2.25 11.94
CA GLN A 126 -12.04 -1.86 13.26
C GLN A 126 -10.78 -2.64 13.64
N GLU A 127 -10.76 -3.96 13.45
CA GLU A 127 -9.58 -4.79 13.68
C GLU A 127 -8.37 -4.34 12.85
N GLU A 128 -8.59 -4.06 11.55
CA GLU A 128 -7.58 -3.51 10.65
C GLU A 128 -7.01 -2.19 11.19
N GLN A 129 -7.89 -1.31 11.66
CA GLN A 129 -7.50 0.01 12.19
C GLN A 129 -6.72 -0.10 13.51
N GLU A 130 -7.11 -1.00 14.40
CA GLU A 130 -6.37 -1.28 15.64
C GLU A 130 -4.96 -1.81 15.34
N ILE A 131 -4.84 -2.75 14.39
CA ILE A 131 -3.54 -3.26 13.95
C ILE A 131 -2.70 -2.12 13.36
N HIS A 132 -3.27 -1.32 12.47
CA HIS A 132 -2.57 -0.20 11.84
C HIS A 132 -2.05 0.81 12.88
N ASN A 133 -2.90 1.19 13.84
CA ASN A 133 -2.54 2.12 14.91
C ASN A 133 -1.43 1.55 15.81
N SER A 134 -1.47 0.25 16.12
CA SER A 134 -0.45 -0.42 16.91
C SER A 134 0.92 -0.43 16.21
N LEU A 135 0.94 -0.63 14.88
CA LEU A 135 2.16 -0.58 14.08
C LEU A 135 2.72 0.84 14.01
N LEU A 136 1.88 1.85 13.78
CA LEU A 136 2.29 3.25 13.76
C LEU A 136 2.87 3.69 15.11
N LEU A 137 2.30 3.22 16.22
CA LEU A 137 2.87 3.44 17.55
C LEU A 137 4.27 2.81 17.68
N ARG A 138 4.45 1.58 17.16
CA ARG A 138 5.75 0.90 17.17
C ARG A 138 6.79 1.60 16.29
N GLU A 139 6.39 2.04 15.09
CA GLU A 139 7.26 2.79 14.17
C GLU A 139 7.66 4.14 14.76
N SER A 140 6.72 4.90 15.31
CA SER A 140 7.02 6.17 15.97
C SER A 140 7.93 5.98 17.21
N ALA A 141 7.76 4.89 17.95
CA ALA A 141 8.68 4.54 19.03
C ALA A 141 10.08 4.17 18.52
N ALA A 142 10.19 3.42 17.42
CA ALA A 142 11.46 3.08 16.79
C ALA A 142 12.17 4.34 16.25
N GLN A 143 11.45 5.21 15.56
CA GLN A 143 11.96 6.50 15.05
C GLN A 143 12.50 7.38 16.18
N ARG A 144 11.77 7.51 17.31
CA ARG A 144 12.24 8.26 18.47
C ARG A 144 13.53 7.69 19.08
N LYS A 145 13.65 6.36 19.14
CA LYS A 145 14.89 5.70 19.61
C LYS A 145 16.07 6.00 18.69
N ILE A 146 15.87 5.89 17.39
CA ILE A 146 16.88 6.21 16.37
C ILE A 146 17.30 7.69 16.48
N GLN A 147 16.35 8.61 16.56
CA GLN A 147 16.62 10.04 16.67
C GLN A 147 17.44 10.37 17.94
N ARG A 148 17.10 9.76 19.08
CA ARG A 148 17.86 9.93 20.33
C ARG A 148 19.28 9.37 20.22
N ALA A 149 19.46 8.19 19.62
CA ALA A 149 20.77 7.60 19.40
C ALA A 149 21.63 8.50 18.48
N LEU A 150 21.06 9.02 17.40
CA LEU A 150 21.72 9.97 16.50
C LEU A 150 22.14 11.25 17.24
N LEU A 151 21.25 11.86 18.01
CA LEU A 151 21.59 13.05 18.80
C LEU A 151 22.76 12.79 19.75
N HIS A 152 22.75 11.64 20.43
CA HIS A 152 23.84 11.25 21.32
C HIS A 152 25.18 11.05 20.57
N THR A 153 25.15 10.49 19.36
CA THR A 153 26.37 10.34 18.54
C THR A 153 26.89 11.68 18.02
N VAL A 154 26.01 12.63 17.71
CA VAL A 154 26.38 13.98 17.29
C VAL A 154 27.01 14.74 18.46
N THR A 155 26.43 14.68 19.66
CA THR A 155 26.98 15.38 20.83
C THR A 155 28.34 14.82 21.27
N ASN A 156 28.60 13.53 21.10
CA ASN A 156 29.89 12.91 21.43
C ASN A 156 31.00 13.20 20.40
N LYS A 157 30.67 13.79 19.24
CA LYS A 157 31.67 14.19 18.23
C LYS A 157 32.32 15.55 18.49
N TYR A 158 31.74 16.36 19.38
CA TYR A 158 32.17 17.74 19.66
C TYR A 158 32.66 17.94 21.11
N ASN A 159 32.88 16.84 21.83
CA ASN A 159 33.45 16.77 23.17
C ASN A 159 34.72 15.91 23.09
#